data_AF-A0A0F5JSZ5-F1
#
_entry.id   AF-A0A0F5JSZ5-F1
#
_cell.length_a   1.000
_cell.length_b   1.000
_cell.length_c   1.000
_cell.angle_alpha   90.00
_cell.angle_beta   90.00
_cell.angle_gamma   90.00
#
_symmetry.space_group_name_H-M   'P 1'
#
loop_
_entity.id
_entity.type
_entity.pdbx_description
1 polymer ?
#
loop_
_entity_poly.entity_id
_entity_poly.type
_entity_poly.pdbx_seq_one_letter_code
_entity_poly.pdbx_strand_id
1 'polypeptide(L)'
;MEINAMFRDASLSSRDFQEMLARESRLVAALSASEPLMAHPNWRLTGDSLEEASLYPAFDESGSPSTPALAVLTTRASGKRRAVSHAAIWNVATGDNEGASISCQVSDAKVLPDRVSLDIDMKGCYQSFDDMARIVQAIVATFQSAVVEVSPKGYFEKQVFDDKPGVGWMLYVPRIITTQQVPEARALIPVPEAGSKQTGTIIVSVTDAVFSVDNPEHVEIANRIEIRLVDQDLLPCYSDI
;
A
#
# COMPACT_ATOMS: atom_id res chain seq x y z
N MET A 1 4.75 8.92 3.37
CA MET A 1 5.20 8.08 2.22
C MET A 1 4.00 7.30 1.79
N GLU A 2 3.57 7.42 0.53
CA GLU A 2 2.34 6.80 0.06
C GLU A 2 2.61 5.46 -0.61
N ILE A 3 1.80 4.47 -0.26
CA ILE A 3 1.79 3.16 -0.88
C ILE A 3 0.36 2.88 -1.33
N ASN A 4 0.15 2.69 -2.63
CA ASN A 4 -1.17 2.42 -3.19
C ASN A 4 -1.13 1.06 -3.88
N ALA A 5 -2.01 0.15 -3.46
CA ALA A 5 -2.15 -1.15 -4.08
C ALA A 5 -3.56 -1.35 -4.62
N MET A 6 -3.64 -1.96 -5.79
CA MET A 6 -4.91 -2.37 -6.41
C MET A 6 -4.97 -3.88 -6.45
N PHE A 7 -6.14 -4.43 -6.11
CA PHE A 7 -6.36 -5.87 -6.09
C PHE A 7 -7.78 -6.21 -6.54
N ARG A 8 -8.01 -7.47 -6.87
CA ARG A 8 -9.33 -7.99 -7.24
C ARG A 8 -9.64 -9.21 -6.40
N ASP A 9 -10.62 -9.06 -5.52
CA ASP A 9 -11.14 -10.15 -4.72
C ASP A 9 -12.65 -10.22 -4.86
N ALA A 10 -13.13 -11.21 -5.62
CA ALA A 10 -14.55 -11.43 -5.86
C ALA A 10 -15.29 -11.93 -4.61
N SER A 11 -14.57 -12.44 -3.61
CA SER A 11 -15.15 -12.95 -2.36
C SER A 11 -15.26 -11.88 -1.28
N LEU A 12 -14.43 -10.84 -1.33
CA LEU A 12 -14.44 -9.76 -0.35
C LEU A 12 -15.57 -8.77 -0.63
N SER A 13 -16.60 -8.76 0.23
CA SER A 13 -17.69 -7.78 0.17
C SER A 13 -17.31 -6.46 0.82
N SER A 14 -17.90 -5.36 0.35
CA SER A 14 -17.86 -4.05 1.01
C SER A 14 -18.47 -4.04 2.42
N ARG A 15 -19.06 -5.14 2.90
CA ARG A 15 -19.56 -5.27 4.27
C ARG A 15 -18.70 -6.17 5.15
N ASP A 16 -17.68 -6.82 4.59
CA ASP A 16 -16.80 -7.71 5.33
C ASP A 16 -15.67 -6.95 6.02
N PHE A 17 -16.05 -6.09 6.98
CA PHE A 17 -15.08 -5.32 7.77
C PHE A 17 -14.18 -6.22 8.64
N GLN A 18 -14.63 -7.44 8.94
CA GLN A 18 -13.82 -8.42 9.65
C GLN A 18 -12.63 -8.84 8.81
N GLU A 19 -12.84 -9.23 7.56
CA GLU A 19 -11.73 -9.61 6.67
C GLU A 19 -10.86 -8.40 6.28
N MET A 20 -11.46 -7.21 6.06
CA MET A 20 -10.69 -5.99 5.78
C MET A 20 -9.72 -5.67 6.93
N LEU A 21 -10.22 -5.59 8.17
CA LEU A 21 -9.37 -5.33 9.34
C LEU A 21 -8.38 -6.48 9.58
N ALA A 22 -8.75 -7.74 9.32
CA ALA A 22 -7.81 -8.86 9.44
C ALA A 22 -6.64 -8.78 8.43
N ARG A 23 -6.89 -8.26 7.23
CA ARG A 23 -5.83 -7.94 6.25
C ARG A 23 -4.97 -6.77 6.71
N GLU A 24 -5.60 -5.69 7.16
CA GLU A 24 -4.88 -4.52 7.70
C GLU A 24 -4.01 -4.90 8.92
N SER A 25 -4.49 -5.79 9.79
CA SER A 25 -3.73 -6.33 10.93
C SER A 25 -2.41 -7.00 10.51
N ARG A 26 -2.39 -7.72 9.38
CA ARG A 26 -1.17 -8.33 8.83
C ARG A 26 -0.16 -7.28 8.37
N LEU A 27 -0.64 -6.17 7.81
CA LEU A 27 0.22 -5.03 7.45
C LEU A 27 0.76 -4.32 8.69
N VAL A 28 -0.09 -4.12 9.71
CA VAL A 28 0.32 -3.56 11.00
C VAL A 28 1.41 -4.42 11.64
N ALA A 29 1.28 -5.75 11.60
CA ALA A 29 2.32 -6.65 12.08
C ALA A 29 3.66 -6.42 11.35
N ALA A 30 3.62 -6.28 10.02
CA ALA A 30 4.82 -6.01 9.22
C ALA A 30 5.48 -4.67 9.56
N LEU A 31 4.69 -3.62 9.78
CA LEU A 31 5.18 -2.31 10.21
C LEU A 31 5.77 -2.35 11.64
N SER A 32 5.10 -3.06 12.55
CA SER A 32 5.54 -3.18 13.95
C SER A 32 6.87 -3.89 14.13
N ALA A 33 7.28 -4.71 13.15
CA ALA A 33 8.58 -5.37 13.14
C ALA A 33 9.74 -4.37 12.95
N SER A 34 9.48 -3.25 12.27
CA SER A 34 10.46 -2.16 12.09
C SER A 34 10.34 -1.09 13.17
N GLU A 35 9.12 -0.71 13.55
CA GLU A 35 8.86 0.41 14.46
C GLU A 35 7.87 0.06 15.57
N PRO A 36 8.27 0.10 16.86
CA PRO A 36 7.39 -0.21 17.99
C PRO A 36 6.13 0.67 18.08
N LEU A 37 6.19 1.90 17.59
CA LEU A 37 5.03 2.80 17.52
C LEU A 37 3.93 2.26 16.62
N MET A 38 4.24 1.32 15.72
CA MET A 38 3.28 0.67 14.84
C MET A 38 2.61 -0.56 15.46
N ALA A 39 2.85 -0.87 16.74
CA ALA A 39 2.22 -2.01 17.40
C ALA A 39 0.68 -1.90 17.42
N HIS A 40 -0.02 -3.04 17.26
CA HIS A 40 -1.49 -3.12 17.22
C HIS A 40 -2.25 -2.30 18.27
N PRO A 41 -1.82 -2.24 19.55
CA PRO A 41 -2.52 -1.47 20.59
C PRO A 41 -2.63 0.03 20.30
N ASN A 42 -1.79 0.57 19.41
CA ASN A 42 -1.77 1.98 19.05
C ASN A 42 -2.76 2.32 17.93
N TRP A 43 -3.30 1.33 17.22
CA TRP A 43 -4.16 1.57 16.07
C TRP A 43 -5.62 1.81 16.48
N ARG A 44 -6.22 2.85 15.89
CA ARG A 44 -7.64 3.22 16.06
C ARG A 44 -8.31 3.38 14.71
N LEU A 45 -9.64 3.29 14.70
CA LEU A 45 -10.42 3.77 13.55
C LEU A 45 -10.22 5.27 13.35
N THR A 46 -10.20 5.72 12.09
CA THR A 46 -10.29 7.15 11.78
C THR A 46 -11.66 7.72 12.14
N GLY A 47 -11.73 9.04 12.32
CA GLY A 47 -12.94 9.77 12.67
C GLY A 47 -12.92 11.18 12.09
N ASP A 48 -14.04 11.90 12.23
CA ASP A 48 -14.19 13.25 11.70
C ASP A 48 -13.54 14.32 12.62
N SER A 49 -13.13 13.91 13.82
CA SER A 49 -12.37 14.71 14.78
C SER A 49 -11.26 13.88 15.43
N LEU A 50 -10.24 14.56 15.98
CA LEU A 50 -9.15 13.89 16.70
C LEU A 50 -9.66 13.12 17.93
N GLU A 51 -10.68 13.67 18.61
CA GLU A 51 -11.33 13.02 19.74
C GLU A 51 -11.93 11.68 19.30
N GLU A 52 -12.77 11.68 18.26
CA GLU A 52 -13.39 10.46 17.73
C GLU A 52 -12.35 9.46 17.20
N ALA A 53 -11.35 9.95 16.48
CA ALA A 53 -10.27 9.16 15.91
C ALA A 53 -9.40 8.46 16.98
N SER A 54 -9.53 8.84 18.26
CA SER A 54 -8.79 8.22 19.37
C SER A 54 -9.62 7.17 20.14
N LEU A 55 -10.93 7.03 19.86
CA LEU A 55 -11.86 6.27 20.69
C LEU A 55 -11.84 4.76 20.48
N TYR A 56 -11.76 4.30 19.22
CA TYR A 56 -12.09 2.92 18.86
C TYR A 56 -10.85 2.12 18.44
N PRO A 57 -10.29 1.25 19.30
CA PRO A 57 -9.20 0.32 18.95
C PRO A 57 -9.56 -0.47 17.70
N ALA A 58 -8.66 -0.48 16.71
CA ALA A 58 -8.85 -1.28 15.51
C ALA A 58 -8.79 -2.79 15.82
N PHE A 59 -7.92 -3.16 16.77
CA PHE A 59 -7.61 -4.55 17.13
C PHE A 59 -7.75 -4.81 18.63
N ASP A 60 -7.96 -6.07 18.99
CA ASP A 60 -7.84 -6.56 20.35
C ASP A 60 -6.38 -6.95 20.71
N GLU A 61 -6.17 -7.46 21.92
CA GLU A 61 -4.85 -7.88 22.41
C GLU A 61 -4.20 -9.00 21.58
N SER A 62 -5.00 -9.78 20.84
CA SER A 62 -4.50 -10.84 19.95
C SER A 62 -4.12 -10.32 18.56
N GLY A 63 -4.39 -9.04 18.27
CA GLY A 63 -4.27 -8.46 16.94
C GLY A 63 -5.46 -8.76 16.02
N SER A 64 -6.53 -9.35 16.54
CA SER A 64 -7.77 -9.61 15.78
C SER A 64 -8.64 -8.35 15.71
N PRO A 65 -9.48 -8.17 14.68
CA PRO A 65 -10.41 -7.04 14.60
C PRO A 65 -11.26 -6.88 15.86
N SER A 66 -11.26 -5.69 16.45
CA SER A 66 -11.96 -5.47 17.71
C SER A 66 -13.48 -5.42 17.50
N THR A 67 -14.24 -5.93 18.49
CA THR A 67 -15.72 -5.84 18.46
C THR A 67 -16.23 -4.39 18.38
N PRO A 68 -15.68 -3.41 19.14
CA PRO A 68 -16.07 -2.02 19.00
C PRO A 68 -15.83 -1.44 17.60
N ALA A 69 -14.69 -1.74 16.97
CA ALA A 69 -14.38 -1.26 15.63
C ALA A 69 -15.39 -1.80 14.59
N LEU A 70 -15.67 -3.10 14.64
CA LEU A 70 -16.63 -3.74 13.75
C LEU A 70 -18.04 -3.14 13.89
N ALA A 71 -18.48 -2.86 15.13
CA ALA A 71 -19.76 -2.24 15.39
C ALA A 71 -19.86 -0.82 14.80
N VAL A 72 -18.80 -0.01 14.95
CA VAL A 72 -18.74 1.35 14.40
C VAL A 72 -18.74 1.33 12.87
N LEU A 73 -17.90 0.52 12.24
CA LEU A 73 -17.82 0.42 10.78
C LEU A 73 -19.16 -0.06 10.17
N THR A 74 -19.77 -1.08 10.78
CA THR A 74 -21.09 -1.60 10.35
C THR A 74 -22.16 -0.52 10.44
N THR A 75 -22.18 0.23 11.55
CA THR A 75 -23.13 1.34 11.75
C THR A 75 -22.92 2.44 10.72
N ARG A 76 -21.68 2.90 10.52
CA ARG A 76 -21.31 3.93 9.51
C ARG A 76 -21.70 3.51 8.10
N ALA A 77 -21.65 2.21 7.80
CA ALA A 77 -22.01 1.69 6.50
C ALA A 77 -23.53 1.50 6.32
N SER A 78 -24.29 1.24 7.39
CA SER A 78 -25.74 0.94 7.33
C SER A 78 -26.59 2.07 6.71
N GLY A 79 -26.18 3.33 6.88
CA GLY A 79 -26.85 4.50 6.28
C GLY A 79 -26.48 4.79 4.83
N LYS A 80 -25.49 4.09 4.25
CA LYS A 80 -24.98 4.37 2.91
C LYS A 80 -25.66 3.48 1.86
N ARG A 81 -26.26 4.10 0.85
CA ARG A 81 -26.83 3.41 -0.33
C ARG A 81 -25.78 2.86 -1.30
N ARG A 82 -24.55 3.40 -1.25
CA ARG A 82 -23.47 2.96 -2.14
C ARG A 82 -22.87 1.66 -1.57
N ALA A 83 -22.71 0.67 -2.44
CA ALA A 83 -22.08 -0.61 -2.13
C ALA A 83 -20.54 -0.50 -2.19
N VAL A 84 -20.03 0.54 -1.55
CA VAL A 84 -18.60 0.85 -1.43
C VAL A 84 -18.34 1.21 0.03
N SER A 85 -17.30 0.64 0.61
CA SER A 85 -16.92 0.90 1.99
C SER A 85 -15.42 1.12 2.12
N HIS A 86 -15.06 1.64 3.29
CA HIS A 86 -13.70 1.92 3.68
C HIS A 86 -13.54 1.43 5.12
N ALA A 87 -12.61 0.50 5.35
CA ALA A 87 -12.01 0.32 6.66
C ALA A 87 -10.79 1.24 6.70
N ALA A 88 -10.71 2.16 7.66
CA ALA A 88 -9.61 3.10 7.74
C ALA A 88 -9.14 3.22 9.17
N ILE A 89 -7.85 3.04 9.37
CA ILE A 89 -7.18 2.99 10.66
C ILE A 89 -5.93 3.88 10.67
N TRP A 90 -5.53 4.33 11.84
CA TRP A 90 -4.31 5.11 12.05
C TRP A 90 -3.70 4.82 13.43
N ASN A 91 -2.40 5.08 13.60
CA ASN A 91 -1.63 4.67 14.77
C ASN A 91 -1.66 5.65 15.98
N VAL A 92 -2.53 6.65 15.98
CA VAL A 92 -2.64 7.69 17.04
C VAL A 92 -1.29 8.29 17.44
N ALA A 93 -0.51 8.67 16.44
CA ALA A 93 0.78 9.31 16.65
C ALA A 93 0.65 10.64 17.42
N THR A 94 1.57 10.89 18.36
CA THR A 94 1.60 12.10 19.18
C THR A 94 2.52 13.19 18.63
N GLY A 95 3.53 12.81 17.84
CA GLY A 95 4.49 13.73 17.24
C GLY A 95 4.33 13.90 15.72
N ASP A 96 4.84 15.03 15.22
CA ASP A 96 4.98 15.27 13.79
C ASP A 96 5.90 14.21 13.17
N ASN A 97 5.48 13.61 12.06
CA ASN A 97 6.17 12.51 11.37
C ASN A 97 6.23 11.15 12.09
N GLU A 98 5.38 10.91 13.09
CA GLU A 98 5.23 9.58 13.71
C GLU A 98 3.98 8.83 13.19
N GLY A 99 3.19 9.51 12.34
CA GLY A 99 1.92 9.03 11.82
C GLY A 99 2.06 7.87 10.84
N ALA A 100 1.10 6.95 10.92
CA ALA A 100 0.78 6.05 9.83
C ALA A 100 -0.74 5.81 9.76
N SER A 101 -1.24 5.59 8.55
CA SER A 101 -2.62 5.20 8.29
C SER A 101 -2.69 4.11 7.23
N ILE A 102 -3.74 3.28 7.32
CA ILE A 102 -4.08 2.24 6.35
C ILE A 102 -5.56 2.38 6.03
N SER A 103 -5.93 2.25 4.76
CA SER A 103 -7.32 2.30 4.31
C SER A 103 -7.57 1.24 3.25
N CYS A 104 -8.45 0.29 3.54
CA CYS A 104 -8.96 -0.68 2.58
C CYS A 104 -10.31 -0.23 2.02
N GLN A 105 -10.37 0.00 0.71
CA GLN A 105 -11.55 0.37 -0.05
C GLN A 105 -12.03 -0.80 -0.90
N VAL A 106 -13.30 -1.18 -0.71
CA VAL A 106 -13.90 -2.31 -1.43
C VAL A 106 -15.23 -1.90 -2.06
N SER A 107 -15.46 -2.36 -3.30
CA SER A 107 -16.70 -2.14 -4.05
C SER A 107 -17.38 -3.48 -4.37
N ASP A 108 -18.65 -3.65 -3.98
CA ASP A 108 -19.42 -4.87 -4.32
C ASP A 108 -19.72 -4.96 -5.84
N ALA A 109 -19.64 -3.85 -6.57
CA ALA A 109 -19.88 -3.86 -8.01
C ALA A 109 -18.74 -4.57 -8.78
N LYS A 110 -17.53 -4.63 -8.20
CA LYS A 110 -16.33 -5.28 -8.76
C LYS A 110 -15.95 -4.89 -10.19
N VAL A 111 -16.49 -3.78 -10.71
CA VAL A 111 -16.14 -3.21 -12.01
C VAL A 111 -14.71 -2.67 -11.95
N LEU A 112 -14.43 -1.79 -11.00
CA LEU A 112 -13.09 -1.28 -10.72
C LEU A 112 -12.37 -2.17 -9.70
N PRO A 113 -11.02 -2.19 -9.71
CA PRO A 113 -10.24 -2.83 -8.66
C PRO A 113 -10.56 -2.27 -7.27
N ASP A 114 -10.51 -3.14 -6.27
CA ASP A 114 -10.45 -2.74 -4.88
C ASP A 114 -9.07 -2.14 -4.57
N ARG A 115 -8.96 -1.34 -3.51
CA ARG A 115 -7.72 -0.63 -3.17
C ARG A 115 -7.35 -0.79 -1.71
N VAL A 116 -6.05 -0.85 -1.44
CA VAL A 116 -5.50 -0.59 -0.11
C VAL A 116 -4.43 0.49 -0.23
N SER A 117 -4.56 1.51 0.59
CA SER A 117 -3.64 2.64 0.64
C SER A 117 -3.01 2.74 2.02
N LEU A 118 -1.71 2.98 2.06
CA LEU A 118 -0.98 3.28 3.29
C LEU A 118 -0.34 4.66 3.14
N ASP A 119 -0.38 5.44 4.20
CA ASP A 119 0.44 6.64 4.33
C ASP A 119 1.28 6.51 5.59
N ILE A 120 2.60 6.55 5.44
CA ILE A 120 3.56 6.34 6.52
C ILE A 120 4.47 7.55 6.58
N ASP A 121 4.32 8.40 7.59
CA ASP A 121 5.22 9.53 7.83
C ASP A 121 6.43 9.13 8.68
N MET A 122 6.28 8.06 9.47
CA MET A 122 7.34 7.48 10.31
C MET A 122 8.49 6.92 9.46
N LYS A 123 9.51 7.74 9.22
CA LYS A 123 10.70 7.39 8.42
C LYS A 123 11.43 6.14 8.92
N GLY A 124 11.33 5.85 10.20
CA GLY A 124 11.92 4.64 10.79
C GLY A 124 11.36 3.33 10.21
N CYS A 125 10.14 3.36 9.64
CA CYS A 125 9.58 2.21 8.91
C CYS A 125 10.27 1.94 7.56
N TYR A 126 10.98 2.91 6.98
CA TYR A 126 11.52 2.83 5.61
C TYR A 126 12.87 3.55 5.44
N GLN A 127 13.86 3.21 6.25
CA GLN A 127 15.18 3.85 6.19
C GLN A 127 15.99 3.42 4.95
N SER A 128 15.70 2.24 4.41
CA SER A 128 16.34 1.66 3.23
C SER A 128 15.31 1.13 2.23
N PHE A 129 15.78 0.83 1.01
CA PHE A 129 14.93 0.17 0.02
C PHE A 129 14.55 -1.27 0.46
N ASP A 130 15.39 -1.96 1.25
CA ASP A 130 15.04 -3.28 1.78
C ASP A 130 13.90 -3.22 2.81
N ASP A 131 13.84 -2.16 3.64
CA ASP A 131 12.72 -1.92 4.56
C ASP A 131 11.41 -1.76 3.80
N MET A 132 11.41 -0.90 2.78
CA MET A 132 10.22 -0.65 1.97
C MET A 132 9.82 -1.89 1.15
N ALA A 133 10.79 -2.63 0.60
CA ALA A 133 10.51 -3.86 -0.14
C ALA A 133 9.78 -4.90 0.72
N ARG A 134 10.15 -5.05 2.01
CA ARG A 134 9.44 -5.92 2.96
C ARG A 134 7.99 -5.52 3.18
N ILE A 135 7.71 -4.22 3.25
CA ILE A 135 6.34 -3.69 3.35
C ILE A 135 5.55 -4.04 2.08
N VAL A 136 6.13 -3.80 0.91
CA VAL A 136 5.50 -4.14 -0.38
C VAL A 136 5.23 -5.64 -0.49
N GLN A 137 6.18 -6.50 -0.09
CA GLN A 137 5.99 -7.94 -0.07
C GLN A 137 4.84 -8.36 0.87
N ALA A 138 4.72 -7.75 2.05
CA ALA A 138 3.61 -8.00 2.97
C ALA A 138 2.25 -7.60 2.38
N ILE A 139 2.19 -6.48 1.64
CA ILE A 139 1.00 -6.05 0.90
C ILE A 139 0.64 -7.07 -0.19
N VAL A 140 1.60 -7.47 -1.02
CA VAL A 140 1.37 -8.46 -2.10
C VAL A 140 0.92 -9.80 -1.52
N ALA A 141 1.54 -10.27 -0.43
CA ALA A 141 1.16 -11.53 0.22
C ALA A 141 -0.25 -11.48 0.82
N THR A 142 -0.68 -10.31 1.33
CA THR A 142 -1.97 -10.14 2.00
C THR A 142 -3.11 -9.94 1.01
N PHE A 143 -2.88 -9.18 -0.07
CA PHE A 143 -3.93 -8.74 -1.00
C PHE A 143 -3.87 -9.39 -2.38
N GLN A 144 -2.81 -10.14 -2.69
CA GLN A 144 -2.56 -10.68 -4.04
C GLN A 144 -2.66 -9.58 -5.10
N SER A 145 -2.04 -8.43 -4.81
CA SER A 145 -2.19 -7.20 -5.58
C SER A 145 -1.86 -7.37 -7.06
N ALA A 146 -2.60 -6.66 -7.91
CA ALA A 146 -2.32 -6.53 -9.33
C ALA A 146 -1.26 -5.45 -9.62
N VAL A 147 -1.14 -4.47 -8.73
CA VAL A 147 -0.09 -3.45 -8.73
C VAL A 147 0.12 -2.92 -7.32
N VAL A 148 1.35 -2.52 -6.99
CA VAL A 148 1.66 -1.70 -5.79
C VAL A 148 2.60 -0.57 -6.21
N GLU A 149 2.19 0.66 -5.95
CA GLU A 149 2.92 1.90 -6.25
C GLU A 149 3.44 2.50 -4.95
N VAL A 150 4.73 2.84 -4.89
CA VAL A 150 5.35 3.45 -3.72
C VAL A 150 6.04 4.74 -4.12
N SER A 151 5.57 5.86 -3.58
CA SER A 151 6.18 7.16 -3.83
C SER A 151 5.85 8.18 -2.74
N PRO A 152 6.69 9.21 -2.53
CA PRO A 152 6.27 10.37 -1.77
C PRO A 152 5.09 11.10 -2.45
N LYS A 153 4.33 11.84 -1.66
CA LYS A 153 3.24 12.71 -2.14
C LYS A 153 3.73 13.63 -3.26
N GLY A 154 2.92 13.78 -4.30
CA GLY A 154 3.20 14.64 -5.45
C GLY A 154 3.98 13.96 -6.60
N TYR A 155 4.44 12.72 -6.44
CA TYR A 155 5.11 12.02 -7.55
C TYR A 155 4.20 11.79 -8.77
N PHE A 156 2.88 11.60 -8.56
CA PHE A 156 1.93 11.42 -9.66
C PHE A 156 1.96 12.57 -10.69
N GLU A 157 2.29 13.79 -10.27
CA GLU A 157 2.42 14.95 -11.17
C GLU A 157 3.75 14.97 -11.95
N LYS A 158 4.67 14.04 -11.64
CA LYS A 158 6.01 13.92 -12.20
C LYS A 158 6.20 12.69 -13.09
N GLN A 159 5.31 11.69 -12.97
CA GLN A 159 5.35 10.48 -13.79
C GLN A 159 5.10 10.78 -15.27
N VAL A 160 5.56 9.90 -16.16
CA VAL A 160 5.51 10.12 -17.61
C VAL A 160 4.11 9.91 -18.19
N PHE A 161 3.34 8.97 -17.63
CA PHE A 161 2.04 8.56 -18.15
C PHE A 161 0.99 8.67 -17.04
N ASP A 162 0.00 9.54 -17.19
CA ASP A 162 -1.07 9.73 -16.18
C ASP A 162 -2.14 8.62 -16.20
N ASP A 163 -2.17 7.82 -17.27
CA ASP A 163 -3.09 6.70 -17.46
C ASP A 163 -2.53 5.35 -17.01
N LYS A 164 -1.30 5.30 -16.50
CA LYS A 164 -0.59 4.08 -16.07
C LYS A 164 0.04 4.24 -14.68
N PRO A 165 0.32 3.12 -13.96
CA PRO A 165 1.01 3.16 -12.69
C PRO A 165 2.38 3.83 -12.75
N GLY A 166 2.67 4.71 -11.79
CA GLY A 166 3.97 5.37 -11.68
C GLY A 166 5.01 4.44 -11.04
N VAL A 167 6.29 4.55 -11.45
CA VAL A 167 7.36 3.78 -10.81
C VAL A 167 7.71 4.36 -9.45
N GLY A 168 7.82 5.70 -9.35
CA GLY A 168 8.13 6.37 -8.09
C GLY A 168 9.43 5.83 -7.48
N TRP A 169 9.37 5.46 -6.19
CA TRP A 169 10.44 4.72 -5.55
C TRP A 169 10.41 3.23 -5.94
N MET A 170 9.24 2.61 -5.84
CA MET A 170 9.04 1.20 -6.16
C MET A 170 7.71 0.95 -6.84
N LEU A 171 7.75 0.00 -7.78
CA LEU A 171 6.57 -0.53 -8.45
C LEU A 171 6.59 -2.05 -8.41
N TYR A 172 5.54 -2.65 -7.85
CA TYR A 172 5.30 -4.08 -7.99
C TYR A 172 4.36 -4.35 -9.17
N VAL A 173 4.71 -5.37 -9.97
CA VAL A 173 3.80 -5.98 -10.95
C VAL A 173 3.85 -7.52 -10.87
N PRO A 174 2.72 -8.22 -11.12
CA PRO A 174 2.64 -9.68 -11.10
C PRO A 174 3.17 -10.30 -12.40
N ARG A 175 4.39 -9.89 -12.79
CA ARG A 175 5.13 -10.37 -13.96
C ARG A 175 6.59 -10.54 -13.60
N ILE A 176 7.24 -11.54 -14.19
CA ILE A 176 8.68 -11.75 -14.05
C ILE A 176 9.39 -10.75 -14.96
N ILE A 177 10.04 -9.76 -14.37
CA ILE A 177 10.85 -8.76 -15.07
C ILE A 177 12.32 -9.00 -14.81
N THR A 178 13.12 -8.95 -15.88
CA THR A 178 14.57 -9.21 -15.85
C THR A 178 15.39 -7.95 -16.08
N THR A 179 16.66 -7.96 -15.66
CA THR A 179 17.60 -6.86 -15.87
C THR A 179 17.82 -6.56 -17.36
N GLN A 180 17.66 -7.55 -18.24
CA GLN A 180 17.74 -7.33 -19.69
C GLN A 180 16.57 -6.50 -20.22
N GLN A 181 15.38 -6.68 -19.66
CA GLN A 181 14.20 -5.90 -20.03
C GLN A 181 14.27 -4.49 -19.44
N VAL A 182 14.71 -4.34 -18.19
CA VAL A 182 14.74 -3.05 -17.51
C VAL A 182 16.13 -2.78 -16.92
N PRO A 183 17.14 -2.47 -17.75
CA PRO A 183 18.50 -2.21 -17.29
C PRO A 183 18.64 -0.91 -16.49
N GLU A 184 17.67 0.01 -16.60
CA GLU A 184 17.63 1.26 -15.84
C GLU A 184 17.25 1.04 -14.36
N ALA A 185 16.58 -0.07 -14.02
CA ALA A 185 16.20 -0.38 -12.64
C ALA A 185 17.44 -0.59 -11.76
N ARG A 186 17.44 0.02 -10.57
CA ARG A 186 18.55 -0.12 -9.61
C ARG A 186 18.49 -1.43 -8.85
N ALA A 187 17.30 -1.99 -8.65
CA ALA A 187 17.09 -3.36 -8.22
C ALA A 187 15.82 -3.95 -8.82
N LEU A 188 15.82 -5.27 -8.98
CA LEU A 188 14.65 -6.07 -9.36
C LEU A 188 14.50 -7.19 -8.32
N ILE A 189 13.52 -7.05 -7.44
CA ILE A 189 13.32 -7.96 -6.31
C ILE A 189 12.24 -8.97 -6.69
N PRO A 190 12.53 -10.28 -6.74
CA PRO A 190 11.52 -11.29 -7.04
C PRO A 190 10.51 -11.41 -5.89
N VAL A 191 9.24 -11.60 -6.24
CA VAL A 191 8.16 -11.85 -5.28
C VAL A 191 7.41 -13.14 -5.66
N PRO A 192 7.20 -14.09 -4.73
CA PRO A 192 7.84 -14.18 -3.41
C PRO A 192 9.38 -14.30 -3.50
N GLU A 193 10.07 -14.14 -2.37
CA GLU A 193 11.52 -14.29 -2.31
C GLU A 193 12.03 -15.65 -2.80
N ALA A 194 13.35 -15.72 -3.06
CA ALA A 194 14.01 -16.90 -3.57
C ALA A 194 13.67 -18.16 -2.75
N GLY A 195 13.33 -19.26 -3.45
CA GLY A 195 12.92 -20.52 -2.84
C GLY A 195 11.47 -20.91 -3.10
N SER A 196 10.66 -19.98 -3.65
CA SER A 196 9.31 -20.24 -4.16
C SER A 196 9.19 -19.86 -5.64
N LYS A 197 8.11 -20.30 -6.30
CA LYS A 197 7.83 -19.89 -7.69
C LYS A 197 7.54 -18.39 -7.72
N GLN A 198 8.40 -17.62 -8.38
CA GLN A 198 8.21 -16.19 -8.59
C GLN A 198 6.91 -15.92 -9.35
N THR A 199 6.09 -15.02 -8.81
CA THR A 199 4.81 -14.58 -9.38
C THR A 199 4.85 -13.10 -9.80
N GLY A 200 5.81 -12.32 -9.32
CA GLY A 200 5.99 -10.93 -9.73
C GLY A 200 7.38 -10.39 -9.43
N THR A 201 7.55 -9.09 -9.66
CA THR A 201 8.80 -8.37 -9.45
C THR A 201 8.49 -6.99 -8.86
N ILE A 202 9.24 -6.59 -7.82
CA ILE A 202 9.32 -5.20 -7.38
C ILE A 202 10.48 -4.55 -8.12
N ILE A 203 10.19 -3.46 -8.81
CA ILE A 203 11.13 -2.65 -9.58
C ILE A 203 11.50 -1.45 -8.72
N VAL A 204 12.79 -1.24 -8.46
CA VAL A 204 13.28 -0.16 -7.58
C VAL A 204 14.05 0.87 -8.39
N SER A 205 13.69 2.14 -8.26
CA SER A 205 14.32 3.24 -8.99
C SER A 205 15.56 3.82 -8.30
N VAL A 206 15.61 3.79 -6.97
CA VAL A 206 16.69 4.35 -6.13
C VAL A 206 16.98 3.39 -4.97
N THR A 207 18.26 3.04 -4.77
CA THR A 207 18.69 2.08 -3.73
C THR A 207 19.69 2.67 -2.73
N ASP A 208 20.32 3.78 -3.07
CA ASP A 208 21.37 4.45 -2.28
C ASP A 208 20.81 5.54 -1.34
N ALA A 209 19.54 5.90 -1.47
CA ALA A 209 18.83 6.82 -0.60
C ALA A 209 17.31 6.56 -0.61
N VAL A 210 16.58 7.18 0.33
CA VAL A 210 15.12 7.28 0.25
C VAL A 210 14.75 8.18 -0.92
N PHE A 211 13.80 7.74 -1.74
CA PHE A 211 13.32 8.50 -2.89
C PHE A 211 12.77 9.88 -2.48
N SER A 212 13.02 10.88 -3.32
CA SER A 212 12.61 12.26 -3.08
C SER A 212 12.11 12.85 -4.38
N VAL A 213 10.89 13.39 -4.36
CA VAL A 213 10.27 14.06 -5.52
C VAL A 213 10.99 15.37 -5.86
N ASP A 214 11.68 15.97 -4.88
CA ASP A 214 12.47 17.19 -5.07
C ASP A 214 13.85 16.92 -5.65
N ASN A 215 14.30 15.65 -5.69
CA ASN A 215 15.55 15.29 -6.35
C ASN A 215 15.28 14.98 -7.83
N PRO A 216 15.73 15.82 -8.78
CA PRO A 216 15.48 15.61 -10.20
C PRO A 216 16.09 14.31 -10.71
N GLU A 217 17.22 13.85 -10.16
CA GLU A 217 17.85 12.58 -10.58
C GLU A 217 16.99 11.36 -10.20
N HIS A 218 16.34 11.41 -9.04
CA HIS A 218 15.42 10.36 -8.59
C HIS A 218 14.20 10.30 -9.52
N VAL A 219 13.63 11.45 -9.86
CA VAL A 219 12.49 11.52 -10.80
C VAL A 219 12.91 11.06 -12.20
N GLU A 220 14.08 11.48 -12.69
CA GLU A 220 14.56 11.11 -14.02
C GLU A 220 14.74 9.59 -14.17
N ILE A 221 15.34 8.91 -13.16
CA ILE A 221 15.54 7.47 -13.23
C ILE A 221 14.21 6.71 -13.20
N ALA A 222 13.25 7.14 -12.38
CA ALA A 222 11.92 6.53 -12.32
C ALA A 222 11.17 6.71 -13.66
N ASN A 223 11.20 7.92 -14.23
CA ASN A 223 10.60 8.21 -15.53
C ASN A 223 11.22 7.39 -16.67
N ARG A 224 12.55 7.16 -16.64
CA ARG A 224 13.21 6.29 -17.63
C ARG A 224 12.76 4.84 -17.52
N ILE A 225 12.54 4.33 -16.30
CA ILE A 225 12.00 2.99 -16.07
C ILE A 225 10.55 2.91 -16.59
N GLU A 226 9.71 3.92 -16.35
CA GLU A 226 8.34 3.98 -16.87
C GLU A 226 8.30 3.88 -18.40
N ILE A 227 9.11 4.69 -19.08
CA ILE A 227 9.24 4.65 -20.55
C ILE A 227 9.67 3.24 -21.01
N ARG A 228 10.66 2.64 -20.34
CA ARG A 228 11.16 1.30 -20.69
C ARG A 228 10.11 0.21 -20.53
N LEU A 229 9.29 0.29 -19.48
CA LEU A 229 8.22 -0.68 -19.24
C LEU A 229 7.12 -0.55 -20.30
N VAL A 230 6.76 0.67 -20.68
CA VAL A 230 5.75 0.92 -21.73
C VAL A 230 6.26 0.50 -23.11
N ASP A 231 7.52 0.77 -23.45
CA ASP A 231 8.17 0.35 -24.71
C ASP A 231 8.13 -1.17 -24.95
N GLN A 232 7.94 -1.96 -23.89
CA GLN A 232 7.87 -3.43 -23.92
C GLN A 232 6.50 -4.00 -23.52
N ASP A 233 5.45 -3.16 -23.43
CA ASP A 233 4.09 -3.57 -23.01
C ASP A 233 4.06 -4.27 -21.63
N LEU A 234 4.96 -3.89 -20.73
CA LEU A 234 5.11 -4.46 -19.39
C LEU A 234 4.27 -3.73 -18.33
N LEU A 235 3.71 -2.56 -18.65
CA LEU A 235 2.94 -1.71 -17.74
C LEU A 235 1.49 -1.56 -18.24
N PRO A 236 0.48 -2.06 -17.50
CA PRO A 236 -0.92 -1.91 -17.90
C PRO A 236 -1.43 -0.48 -17.68
N CYS A 237 -2.47 -0.09 -18.42
CA CYS A 237 -3.25 1.11 -18.10
C CYS A 237 -4.10 0.87 -16.85
N TYR A 238 -4.40 1.92 -16.07
CA TYR A 238 -5.29 1.80 -14.90
C TYR A 238 -6.68 1.26 -15.23
N SER A 239 -7.17 1.50 -16.45
CA SER A 239 -8.45 0.97 -16.94
C SER A 239 -8.46 -0.54 -17.14
N ASP A 240 -7.28 -1.14 -17.30
CA ASP A 240 -7.12 -2.54 -17.69
C ASP A 240 -6.74 -3.44 -16.51
N ILE A 241 -6.50 -2.83 -15.34
CA ILE A 241 -6.22 -3.50 -14.05
C ILE A 241 -7.52 -4.06 -13.48
#